data_AF-A0A954VAL2-F1
#
_entry.id   AF-A0A954VAL2-F1
#
_cell.length_a   1.000
_cell.length_b   1.000
_cell.length_c   1.000
_cell.angle_alpha   90.00
_cell.angle_beta   90.00
_cell.angle_gamma   90.00
#
_symmetry.space_group_name_H-M   'P 1'
#
loop_
_entity.id
_entity.type
_entity.pdbx_description
1 polymer ?
#
loop_
_entity_poly.entity_id
_entity_poly.type
_entity_poly.pdbx_seq_one_letter_code
_entity_poly.pdbx_strand_id
1 'polypeptide(L)'
;MDAPETPWKDAVFSQYPRGKVMGYAMKTDRYRFIEWKDGGTDEVVATELYDHHTDPAENRNLATSPENASLVVTLHERMAAGWQ
;
A
#
# COMPACT_ATOMS: atom_id res chain seq x y z
N MET A 1 -1.29 -24.56 -18.40
CA MET A 1 -1.89 -23.27 -18.77
C MET A 1 -2.95 -23.02 -17.72
N ASP A 2 -2.68 -22.18 -16.74
CA ASP A 2 -3.61 -21.87 -15.66
C ASP A 2 -3.69 -20.35 -15.59
N ALA A 3 -4.71 -19.79 -16.22
CA ALA A 3 -5.04 -18.39 -16.12
C ALA A 3 -6.32 -18.32 -15.29
N PRO A 4 -6.25 -18.01 -13.99
CA PRO A 4 -7.44 -17.79 -13.21
C PRO A 4 -7.99 -16.41 -13.59
N GLU A 5 -9.07 -16.42 -14.36
CA GLU A 5 -9.91 -15.25 -14.66
C GLU A 5 -10.72 -14.89 -13.40
N THR A 6 -10.07 -14.34 -12.38
CA THR A 6 -10.77 -13.78 -11.22
C THR A 6 -11.21 -12.34 -11.54
N PRO A 7 -12.48 -11.97 -11.26
CA PRO A 7 -12.96 -10.62 -11.52
C PRO A 7 -12.16 -9.62 -10.67
N TRP A 8 -11.28 -8.87 -11.34
CA TRP A 8 -10.71 -7.58 -10.95
C TRP A 8 -11.02 -7.14 -9.51
N LYS A 9 -10.22 -7.56 -8.53
CA LYS A 9 -10.20 -6.84 -7.25
C LYS A 9 -9.66 -5.44 -7.54
N ASP A 10 -10.43 -4.40 -7.22
CA ASP A 10 -10.07 -2.98 -7.41
C ASP A 10 -8.71 -2.63 -6.77
N ALA A 11 -8.33 -3.42 -5.75
CA ALA A 11 -7.01 -3.43 -5.16
C ALA A 11 -6.58 -4.84 -4.73
N VAL A 12 -5.28 -5.10 -4.81
CA VAL A 12 -4.63 -6.30 -4.27
C VAL A 12 -3.98 -5.97 -2.94
N PHE A 13 -4.25 -6.81 -1.95
CA PHE A 13 -3.74 -6.67 -0.59
C PHE A 13 -2.73 -7.77 -0.27
N SER A 14 -1.60 -7.40 0.33
CA SER A 14 -0.55 -8.34 0.73
C SER A 14 0.02 -7.93 2.08
N GLN A 15 0.26 -8.90 2.95
CA GLN A 15 0.93 -8.68 4.23
C GLN A 15 2.32 -9.32 4.23
N TYR A 16 3.30 -8.63 4.80
CA TYR A 16 4.68 -9.10 4.87
C TYR A 16 5.28 -8.81 6.26
N PRO A 17 5.50 -9.84 7.10
CA PRO A 17 6.21 -9.66 8.36
C PRO A 17 7.70 -9.40 8.10
N ARG A 18 8.25 -8.36 8.74
CA ARG A 18 9.67 -8.01 8.63
C ARG A 18 10.27 -7.71 10.00
N GLY A 19 10.74 -8.77 10.66
CA GLY A 19 11.31 -8.67 12.00
C GLY A 19 10.24 -8.28 13.02
N LYS A 20 10.34 -7.07 13.58
CA LYS A 20 9.36 -6.55 14.55
C LYS A 20 8.22 -5.75 13.93
N VAL A 21 8.24 -5.50 12.62
CA VAL A 21 7.21 -4.73 11.93
C VAL A 21 6.40 -5.62 10.99
N MET A 22 5.15 -5.24 10.74
CA MET A 22 4.23 -5.86 9.81
C MET A 22 3.95 -4.88 8.68
N GLY A 23 4.32 -5.26 7.45
CA GLY A 23 4.05 -4.47 6.25
C GLY A 23 2.70 -4.86 5.64
N TYR A 24 1.83 -3.89 5.45
CA TYR A 24 0.54 -4.01 4.76
C TYR A 24 0.63 -3.27 3.44
N ALA A 25 0.57 -3.98 2.32
CA ALA A 25 0.65 -3.42 0.99
C ALA A 25 -0.72 -3.49 0.30
N MET A 26 -1.14 -2.39 -0.29
CA MET A 26 -2.29 -2.28 -1.18
C MET A 26 -1.80 -1.79 -2.54
N LYS A 27 -1.99 -2.61 -3.58
CA LYS A 27 -1.72 -2.23 -4.96
C LYS A 27 -3.04 -2.01 -5.69
N THR A 28 -3.22 -0.81 -6.19
CA THR A 28 -4.32 -0.42 -7.10
C THR A 28 -3.79 -0.39 -8.54
N ASP A 29 -4.66 -0.08 -9.50
CA ASP A 29 -4.28 0.12 -10.90
C ASP A 29 -3.11 1.11 -11.08
N ARG A 30 -3.14 2.21 -10.31
CA ARG A 30 -2.18 3.32 -10.46
C ARG A 30 -1.15 3.42 -9.35
N TYR A 31 -1.56 3.16 -8.11
CA TYR A 31 -0.74 3.40 -6.92
C TYR A 31 -0.43 2.11 -6.17
N ARG A 32 0.78 2.04 -5.64
CA ARG A 32 1.17 1.06 -4.63
C ARG A 32 1.38 1.78 -3.31
N PHE A 33 0.60 1.38 -2.32
CA PHE A 33 0.61 1.92 -0.97
C PHE A 33 1.08 0.85 -0.01
N ILE A 34 1.99 1.18 0.91
CA ILE A 34 2.54 0.26 1.90
C ILE A 34 2.57 0.95 3.26
N GLU A 35 2.00 0.30 4.27
CA GLU A 35 2.08 0.73 5.66
C GLU A 35 2.88 -0.28 6.48
N TRP A 36 3.90 0.21 7.15
CA TRP A 36 4.66 -0.57 8.11
C TRP A 36 4.14 -0.24 9.49
N LYS A 37 3.60 -1.24 10.17
CA LYS A 37 3.15 -1.15 11.55
C LYS A 37 4.11 -1.86 12.48
N ASP A 38 4.33 -1.36 13.68
CA ASP A 38 5.02 -2.11 14.73
C ASP A 38 4.16 -3.30 15.13
N GLY A 39 4.74 -4.50 15.16
CA GLY A 39 4.02 -5.74 15.48
C GLY A 39 3.65 -5.88 16.95
N GLY A 40 4.19 -5.02 17.83
CA GLY A 40 3.86 -4.96 19.25
C GLY A 40 2.83 -3.89 19.60
N THR A 41 2.83 -2.74 18.92
CA THR A 41 1.92 -1.62 19.22
C THR A 41 0.86 -1.34 18.16
N ASP A 42 0.94 -1.98 16.99
CA ASP A 42 0.15 -1.68 15.78
C ASP A 42 0.29 -0.22 15.27
N GLU A 43 1.26 0.53 15.77
CA GLU A 43 1.51 1.90 15.34
C GLU A 43 2.19 1.93 13.97
N VAL A 44 1.73 2.82 13.08
CA VAL A 44 2.37 3.03 11.78
C VAL A 44 3.73 3.69 11.99
N VAL A 45 4.80 2.93 11.74
CA VAL A 45 6.20 3.39 11.85
C VAL A 45 6.73 3.95 10.54
N ALA A 46 6.17 3.54 9.40
CA ALA A 46 6.53 4.08 8.09
C ALA A 46 5.39 3.90 7.09
N THR A 47 5.33 4.80 6.13
CA THR A 47 4.36 4.77 5.03
C THR A 47 5.09 4.98 3.72
N GLU A 48 4.75 4.18 2.71
CA GLU A 48 5.29 4.28 1.37
C GLU A 48 4.16 4.39 0.35
N LEU A 49 4.32 5.31 -0.59
CA LEU A 49 3.39 5.51 -1.69
C LEU A 49 4.17 5.68 -2.97
N TYR A 50 3.87 4.84 -3.96
CA TYR A 50 4.48 4.88 -5.27
C TYR A 50 3.39 5.01 -6.33
N ASP A 51 3.61 5.87 -7.33
CA ASP A 51 2.75 6.01 -8.51
C ASP A 51 3.43 5.28 -9.68
N HIS A 52 2.89 4.11 -10.06
CA HIS A 52 3.48 3.27 -11.11
C HIS A 52 3.37 3.90 -12.51
N HIS A 53 2.48 4.86 -12.70
CA HIS A 53 2.27 5.53 -13.98
C HIS A 53 3.37 6.56 -14.27
N THR A 54 3.77 7.32 -13.27
CA THR A 54 4.74 8.41 -13.36
C THR A 54 6.13 7.96 -12.99
N ASP A 55 6.25 6.94 -12.13
CA ASP A 55 7.51 6.39 -11.65
C ASP A 55 7.47 4.85 -11.69
N PRO A 56 7.56 4.24 -12.88
CA PRO A 56 7.55 2.78 -13.02
C PRO A 56 8.75 2.10 -12.34
N ALA A 57 9.79 2.86 -11.98
CA ALA A 57 10.95 2.39 -11.23
C ALA A 57 10.73 2.38 -9.70
N GLU A 58 9.61 2.92 -9.18
CA GLU A 58 9.33 3.02 -7.73
C GLU A 58 10.48 3.68 -6.93
N ASN A 59 11.16 4.65 -7.54
CA ASN A 59 12.28 5.38 -6.95
C ASN A 59 11.83 6.47 -5.97
N ARG A 60 10.60 6.97 -6.10
CA ARG A 60 10.11 8.13 -5.32
C ARG A 60 8.99 7.73 -4.38
N ASN A 61 9.30 7.70 -3.08
CA ASN A 61 8.27 7.60 -2.06
C ASN A 61 7.52 8.94 -1.96
N LEU A 62 6.28 8.95 -2.41
CA LEU A 62 5.36 10.09 -2.40
C LEU A 62 4.68 10.29 -1.04
N ALA A 63 4.72 9.30 -0.14
CA ALA A 63 3.99 9.35 1.12
C ALA A 63 4.52 10.41 2.09
N THR A 64 5.81 10.75 1.99
CA THR A 64 6.46 11.78 2.80
C THR A 64 6.26 13.18 2.23
N SER A 65 5.72 13.30 1.02
CA SER A 65 5.48 14.59 0.38
C SER A 65 4.15 15.19 0.88
N PRO A 66 4.14 16.43 1.42
CA PRO A 66 2.94 17.04 1.98
C PRO A 66 1.84 17.23 0.93
N GLU A 67 2.20 17.38 -0.35
CA GLU A 67 1.28 17.47 -1.48
C GLU A 67 0.44 16.21 -1.66
N ASN A 68 0.95 15.05 -1.24
CA ASN A 68 0.26 13.77 -1.33
C ASN A 68 -0.38 13.33 -0.01
N ALA A 69 -0.35 14.16 1.04
CA ALA A 69 -0.90 13.80 2.35
C ALA A 69 -2.40 13.41 2.26
N SER A 70 -3.20 14.15 1.49
CA SER A 70 -4.60 13.82 1.26
C SER A 70 -4.79 12.49 0.51
N LEU A 71 -3.89 12.18 -0.42
CA LEU A 71 -3.90 10.92 -1.16
C LEU A 71 -3.54 9.75 -0.23
N VAL A 72 -2.52 9.91 0.62
CA VAL A 72 -2.14 8.92 1.64
C VAL A 72 -3.32 8.61 2.56
N VAL A 73 -4.01 9.62 3.08
CA VAL A 73 -5.22 9.41 3.91
C VAL A 73 -6.29 8.65 3.15
N THR A 74 -6.56 9.02 1.89
CA THR A 74 -7.56 8.33 1.06
C THR A 74 -7.20 6.86 0.82
N LEU A 75 -5.92 6.56 0.60
CA LEU A 75 -5.44 5.20 0.38
C LEU A 75 -5.43 4.38 1.68
N HIS A 76 -5.13 5.01 2.81
CA HIS A 76 -5.26 4.38 4.13
C HIS A 76 -6.70 3.95 4.41
N GLU A 77 -7.67 4.85 4.22
CA GLU A 77 -9.10 4.55 4.38
C GLU A 77 -9.55 3.41 3.44
N ARG A 78 -9.09 3.43 2.18
CA ARG A 78 -9.35 2.34 1.21
C ARG A 78 -8.73 1.01 1.65
N MET A 79 -7.52 1.04 2.19
CA MET A 79 -6.86 -0.16 2.71
C MET A 79 -7.66 -0.74 3.87
N ALA A 80 -8.05 0.08 4.84
CA ALA A 80 -8.86 -0.34 5.98
C ALA A 80 -10.23 -0.89 5.54
N ALA A 81 -10.87 -0.29 4.53
CA ALA A 81 -12.16 -0.75 4.01
C ALA A 81 -12.07 -2.03 3.17
N GLY A 82 -10.96 -2.26 2.47
CA GLY A 82 -10.75 -3.41 1.60
C GLY A 82 -10.13 -4.64 2.27
N TRP A 83 -9.60 -4.47 3.49
CA TRP A 83 -9.06 -5.56 4.31
C TRP A 83 -10.20 -6.34 4.99
N GLN A 84 -10.89 -7.19 4.23
CA GLN A 84 -11.94 -8.10 4.73
C GLN A 84 -11.68 -9.55 4.32
#